data_AF-A0A3D3ZW50-F1
#
_entry.id   AF-A0A3D3ZW50-F1
#
_cell.length_a   1.000
_cell.length_b   1.000
_cell.length_c   1.000
_cell.angle_alpha   90.00
_cell.angle_beta   90.00
_cell.angle_gamma   90.00
#
_symmetry.space_group_name_H-M   'P 1'
#
loop_
_entity.id
_entity.type
_entity.pdbx_description
1 polymer ?
#
loop_
_entity_poly.entity_id
_entity_poly.type
_entity_poly.pdbx_seq_one_letter_code
_entity_poly.pdbx_strand_id
1 'polypeptide(L)'
;MFDARGGTIEVRRRDERLRDPDVTNWSDLLEAENLHIIENGSVNQSNALNTTLAYLQPYYHLDPQGVLAKSRVGDEKFEAERIPPKDVAQFWESLQTRFVKRRHSRYGQLEEKTNIPDGCISVFLQGEFPQQQRTAYCDPETMLRTVAKNAKGRPVVVKAHPSSNVKQEAELIFNLMSEGVELHPTNANIHDILEKSAVSVSYNSAVAIEGFMHHTPAILFGKSDFHHVCETVRETEHFPEVMKRALESDHDYPAYLYWYFQNYCYDINDSGLDEKLLARFAQLGFTKERLGLVSFEKHSWLKKALLSKQAGQELSSFLDKQPEITRYALLDAIKVTEKSWVYKAKVNGEKVIVKRFLDGDIAHTVRSLKGELDYLETVFDDDRFQANRCLYAWPESGTVILSFAPGKRLGDKIAGSSGKARMRLMKQSGEWLHRYCESRQRNSTFGPGFWVKQVAAKNTDHITSKEDRMLLERLLASLQEQVENVKGVPVVQAATHGDFVGINTHFHRGTIYGVDIQGECWLAIAKEAARFLVWLQIHDPDHGGGRRYGISLEYIDAFLQSNVLSHNEQMTTLPFFLGEQLYGRFVEGYDRPDIRENARSAIETYL
;
A
#
# COMPACT_ATOMS: atom_id res chain seq x y z
N MET A 1 -2.84 -9.42 -6.76
CA MET A 1 -2.25 -9.73 -8.08
C MET A 1 -2.82 -11.02 -8.66
N PHE A 2 -2.69 -12.15 -7.96
CA PHE A 2 -3.08 -13.49 -8.46
C PHE A 2 -4.59 -13.63 -8.71
N ASP A 3 -5.44 -13.29 -7.73
CA ASP A 3 -6.91 -13.34 -7.91
C ASP A 3 -7.38 -12.45 -9.07
N ALA A 4 -6.79 -11.26 -9.19
CA ALA A 4 -7.05 -10.31 -10.28
C ALA A 4 -6.58 -10.79 -11.66
N ARG A 5 -5.78 -11.86 -11.72
CA ARG A 5 -5.26 -12.48 -12.96
C ARG A 5 -5.80 -13.91 -13.13
N GLY A 6 -6.84 -14.30 -12.39
CA GLY A 6 -7.51 -15.60 -12.51
C GLY A 6 -6.82 -16.77 -11.81
N GLY A 7 -5.73 -16.53 -11.09
CA GLY A 7 -5.14 -17.53 -10.21
C GLY A 7 -5.96 -17.67 -8.93
N THR A 8 -6.03 -18.88 -8.38
CA THR A 8 -6.70 -19.15 -7.10
C THR A 8 -5.66 -19.09 -5.98
N ILE A 9 -5.84 -18.21 -5.00
CA ILE A 9 -5.10 -18.25 -3.75
C ILE A 9 -5.98 -18.89 -2.67
N GLU A 10 -5.41 -19.82 -1.92
CA GLU A 10 -5.97 -20.29 -0.67
C GLU A 10 -5.06 -19.88 0.49
N VAL A 11 -5.61 -19.18 1.48
CA VAL A 11 -4.88 -18.81 2.70
C VAL A 11 -5.37 -19.69 3.84
N ARG A 12 -4.47 -20.53 4.37
CA ARG A 12 -4.75 -21.42 5.51
C ARG A 12 -3.94 -21.00 6.72
N ARG A 13 -4.44 -21.34 7.91
CA ARG A 13 -3.60 -21.35 9.11
C ARG A 13 -2.52 -22.41 8.93
N ARG A 14 -1.25 -22.02 9.05
CA ARG A 14 -0.11 -22.93 8.95
C ARG A 14 -0.19 -24.00 10.04
N ASP A 15 -0.01 -25.27 9.65
CA ASP A 15 0.23 -26.38 10.58
C ASP A 15 1.65 -26.24 11.17
N GLU A 16 1.80 -26.39 12.49
CA GLU A 16 3.10 -26.18 13.16
C GLU A 16 4.17 -27.18 12.72
N ARG A 17 3.79 -28.35 12.21
CA ARG A 17 4.74 -29.32 11.62
C ARG A 17 5.53 -28.72 10.46
N LEU A 18 4.98 -27.74 9.73
CA LEU A 18 5.66 -27.06 8.60
C LEU A 18 6.88 -26.22 9.02
N ARG A 19 7.12 -26.06 10.33
CA ARG A 19 8.33 -25.43 10.90
C ARG A 19 9.29 -26.41 11.54
N ASP A 20 8.88 -27.67 11.66
CA ASP A 20 9.67 -28.70 12.30
C ASP A 20 10.71 -29.21 11.30
N PRO A 21 12.01 -28.97 11.54
CA PRO A 21 13.06 -29.45 10.64
C PRO A 21 13.19 -30.98 10.63
N ASP A 22 12.61 -31.68 11.60
CA ASP A 22 12.69 -33.14 11.69
C ASP A 22 11.61 -33.82 10.81
N VAL A 23 10.60 -33.08 10.37
CA VAL A 23 9.56 -33.59 9.46
C VAL A 23 10.07 -33.52 8.02
N THR A 24 9.99 -34.64 7.31
CA THR A 24 10.50 -34.77 5.93
C THR A 24 9.45 -35.23 4.92
N ASN A 25 8.28 -35.69 5.40
CA ASN A 25 7.13 -36.02 4.56
C ASN A 25 6.00 -35.02 4.78
N TRP A 26 5.61 -34.34 3.70
CA TRP A 26 4.60 -33.29 3.69
C TRP A 26 3.34 -33.68 2.91
N SER A 27 3.23 -34.92 2.45
CA SER A 27 2.14 -35.40 1.57
C SER A 27 0.74 -35.13 2.12
N ASP A 28 0.60 -35.18 3.45
CA ASP A 28 -0.68 -35.02 4.14
C ASP A 28 -1.04 -33.54 4.40
N LEU A 29 -0.09 -32.63 4.14
CA LEU A 29 -0.19 -31.21 4.46
C LEU A 29 -0.20 -30.31 3.22
N LEU A 30 0.52 -30.72 2.17
CA LEU A 30 0.81 -29.90 1.01
C LEU A 30 0.43 -30.67 -0.26
N GLU A 31 -0.59 -30.20 -0.96
CA GLU A 31 -1.06 -30.80 -2.21
C GLU A 31 0.00 -30.68 -3.31
N ALA A 32 0.33 -31.80 -3.96
CA ALA A 32 1.41 -31.89 -4.94
C ALA A 32 1.25 -30.95 -6.15
N GLU A 33 0.00 -30.67 -6.55
CA GLU A 33 -0.32 -29.83 -7.71
C GLU A 33 -0.24 -28.33 -7.43
N ASN A 34 -0.18 -27.93 -6.17
CA ASN A 34 -0.20 -26.53 -5.75
C ASN A 34 1.20 -26.04 -5.41
N LEU A 35 1.44 -24.74 -5.61
CA LEU A 35 2.60 -24.05 -5.07
C LEU A 35 2.27 -23.56 -3.66
N HIS A 36 3.11 -23.91 -2.70
CA HIS A 36 2.94 -23.57 -1.29
C HIS A 36 3.90 -22.48 -0.86
N ILE A 37 3.39 -21.41 -0.26
CA ILE A 37 4.19 -20.34 0.35
C ILE A 37 3.99 -20.40 1.86
N ILE A 38 5.03 -20.76 2.59
CA ILE A 38 4.92 -21.12 4.01
C ILE A 38 5.62 -20.07 4.86
N GLU A 39 4.82 -19.32 5.63
CA GLU A 39 5.34 -18.34 6.57
C GLU A 39 6.17 -19.02 7.67
N ASN A 40 7.40 -18.57 7.90
CA ASN A 40 8.35 -19.12 8.88
C ASN A 40 8.56 -20.65 8.76
N GLY A 41 8.44 -21.20 7.55
CA GLY A 41 8.59 -22.62 7.28
C GLY A 41 10.03 -23.11 7.21
N SER A 42 10.19 -24.43 7.27
CA SER A 42 11.44 -25.16 7.00
C SER A 42 11.24 -26.29 5.98
N VAL A 43 10.25 -26.14 5.11
CA VAL A 43 9.85 -27.18 4.16
C VAL A 43 10.78 -27.15 2.97
N ASN A 44 11.40 -28.29 2.66
CA ASN A 44 12.24 -28.48 1.49
C ASN A 44 11.59 -29.49 0.54
N GLN A 45 10.85 -28.99 -0.45
CA GLN A 45 10.26 -29.80 -1.54
C GLN A 45 10.06 -28.95 -2.80
N SER A 46 9.83 -29.61 -3.94
CA SER A 46 9.79 -28.96 -5.26
C SER A 46 8.66 -27.96 -5.47
N ASN A 47 7.59 -28.05 -4.67
CA ASN A 47 6.42 -27.17 -4.75
C ASN A 47 6.23 -26.29 -3.51
N ALA A 48 7.29 -26.02 -2.74
CA ALA A 48 7.23 -25.16 -1.56
C ALA A 48 8.29 -24.06 -1.56
N LEU A 49 7.92 -22.89 -1.05
CA LEU A 49 8.81 -21.80 -0.71
C LEU A 49 8.51 -21.34 0.71
N ASN A 50 9.56 -21.08 1.48
CA ASN A 50 9.47 -20.58 2.84
C ASN A 50 9.65 -19.06 2.82
N THR A 51 8.81 -18.33 3.55
CA THR A 51 8.85 -16.87 3.58
C THR A 51 8.83 -16.32 4.99
N THR A 52 9.54 -15.23 5.22
CA THR A 52 9.44 -14.44 6.44
C THR A 52 10.07 -13.07 6.20
N LEU A 53 9.86 -12.14 7.13
CA LEU A 53 10.60 -10.89 7.17
C LEU A 53 12.11 -11.18 7.34
N ALA A 54 12.90 -10.83 6.33
CA ALA A 54 14.36 -10.99 6.32
C ALA A 54 14.99 -9.87 7.14
N TYR A 55 14.94 -10.02 8.47
CA TYR A 55 15.46 -9.09 9.48
C TYR A 55 14.79 -7.71 9.52
N LEU A 56 14.72 -6.98 8.41
CA LEU A 56 14.30 -5.59 8.32
C LEU A 56 13.27 -5.36 7.21
N GLN A 57 12.23 -4.58 7.51
CA GLN A 57 11.27 -4.14 6.49
C GLN A 57 11.96 -3.25 5.45
N PRO A 58 11.63 -3.36 4.16
CA PRO A 58 10.57 -4.15 3.53
C PRO A 58 11.02 -5.51 2.95
N TYR A 59 12.13 -6.08 3.43
CA TYR A 59 12.75 -7.24 2.78
C TYR A 59 12.21 -8.57 3.32
N TYR A 60 11.84 -9.48 2.42
CA TYR A 60 11.33 -10.80 2.78
C TYR A 60 12.14 -11.90 2.11
N HIS A 61 12.34 -13.00 2.84
CA HIS A 61 12.81 -14.26 2.24
C HIS A 61 11.69 -14.91 1.43
N LEU A 62 12.09 -15.61 0.38
CA LEU A 62 11.23 -16.49 -0.40
C LEU A 62 12.10 -17.62 -0.99
N ASP A 63 12.35 -18.62 -0.15
CA ASP A 63 13.49 -19.51 -0.27
C ASP A 63 13.08 -20.99 -0.21
N PRO A 64 13.68 -21.88 -1.01
CA PRO A 64 13.22 -23.26 -1.11
C PRO A 64 13.79 -24.14 0.01
N GLN A 65 14.78 -23.65 0.76
CA GLN A 65 15.48 -24.40 1.80
C GLN A 65 14.97 -24.02 3.19
N GLY A 66 14.73 -22.73 3.43
CA GLY A 66 14.24 -22.25 4.71
C GLY A 66 14.39 -20.74 4.84
N VAL A 67 14.15 -20.20 6.03
CA VAL A 67 14.25 -18.76 6.28
C VAL A 67 15.23 -18.42 7.39
N LEU A 68 15.72 -17.18 7.40
CA LEU A 68 16.71 -16.67 8.36
C LEU A 68 17.90 -17.63 8.43
N ALA A 69 18.35 -18.02 9.61
CA ALA A 69 19.45 -18.96 9.85
C ALA A 69 19.39 -20.30 9.09
N LYS A 70 18.25 -20.65 8.48
CA LYS A 70 18.04 -21.87 7.69
C LYS A 70 17.91 -21.60 6.19
N SER A 71 18.04 -20.34 5.75
CA SER A 71 17.93 -19.98 4.34
C SER A 71 19.19 -20.33 3.57
N ARG A 72 19.05 -20.57 2.26
CA ARG A 72 20.17 -21.01 1.41
C ARG A 72 21.33 -20.02 1.31
N VAL A 73 21.11 -18.73 1.61
CA VAL A 73 22.17 -17.71 1.51
C VAL A 73 23.31 -17.99 2.47
N GLY A 74 23.07 -18.74 3.56
CA GLY A 74 24.13 -19.24 4.44
C GLY A 74 25.13 -20.16 3.72
N ASP A 75 24.71 -20.87 2.67
CA ASP A 75 25.58 -21.78 1.91
C ASP A 75 26.28 -21.08 0.73
N GLU A 76 25.95 -19.81 0.48
CA GLU A 76 26.48 -19.02 -0.62
C GLU A 76 27.79 -18.33 -0.25
N LYS A 77 28.62 -18.04 -1.26
CA LYS A 77 29.90 -17.34 -1.06
C LYS A 77 29.75 -15.84 -1.31
N PHE A 78 30.06 -15.03 -0.30
CA PHE A 78 30.17 -13.59 -0.45
C PHE A 78 31.56 -13.18 -0.94
N GLU A 79 31.62 -12.40 -2.03
CA GLU A 79 32.85 -11.82 -2.59
C GLU A 79 32.59 -10.32 -2.86
N ALA A 80 33.09 -9.45 -1.98
CA ALA A 80 32.80 -8.02 -1.98
C ALA A 80 33.22 -7.33 -3.29
N GLU A 81 34.33 -7.76 -3.88
CA GLU A 81 34.92 -7.18 -5.09
C GLU A 81 34.05 -7.38 -6.34
N ARG A 82 33.07 -8.28 -6.30
CA ARG A 82 32.13 -8.53 -7.40
C ARG A 82 30.90 -7.64 -7.36
N ILE A 83 30.71 -6.85 -6.31
CA ILE A 83 29.50 -6.03 -6.13
C ILE A 83 29.70 -4.65 -6.77
N PRO A 84 28.77 -4.18 -7.65
CA PRO A 84 28.91 -2.89 -8.33
C PRO A 84 28.96 -1.69 -7.36
N PRO A 85 30.07 -0.92 -7.32
CA PRO A 85 30.25 0.13 -6.30
C PRO A 85 29.19 1.24 -6.31
N LYS A 86 28.69 1.59 -7.51
CA LYS A 86 27.69 2.67 -7.67
C LYS A 86 26.34 2.31 -7.04
N ASP A 87 25.89 1.07 -7.21
CA ASP A 87 24.59 0.62 -6.70
C ASP A 87 24.63 0.43 -5.18
N VAL A 88 25.79 0.00 -4.66
CA VAL A 88 26.06 -0.09 -3.22
C VAL A 88 25.93 1.27 -2.53
N ALA A 89 26.52 2.33 -3.09
CA ALA A 89 26.47 3.66 -2.47
C ALA A 89 25.04 4.19 -2.33
N GLN A 90 24.21 4.04 -3.37
CA GLN A 90 22.81 4.47 -3.33
C GLN A 90 21.98 3.64 -2.35
N PHE A 91 22.18 2.32 -2.34
CA PHE A 91 21.50 1.42 -1.43
C PHE A 91 21.88 1.68 0.03
N TRP A 92 23.17 1.89 0.29
CA TRP A 92 23.69 2.23 1.61
C TRP A 92 23.09 3.54 2.14
N GLU A 93 23.08 4.60 1.34
CA GLU A 93 22.49 5.89 1.74
C GLU A 93 20.98 5.77 2.04
N SER A 94 20.27 4.89 1.33
CA SER A 94 18.88 4.56 1.62
C SER A 94 18.72 3.88 2.99
N LEU A 95 19.57 2.89 3.30
CA LEU A 95 19.57 2.23 4.62
C LEU A 95 19.94 3.20 5.75
N GLN A 96 20.99 4.00 5.55
CA GLN A 96 21.42 5.06 6.49
C GLN A 96 20.29 6.03 6.78
N THR A 97 19.60 6.51 5.74
CA THR A 97 18.48 7.43 5.89
C THR A 97 17.27 6.80 6.57
N ARG A 98 16.98 5.52 6.26
CA ARG A 98 15.78 4.85 6.77
C ARG A 98 15.91 4.44 8.24
N PHE A 99 17.06 3.88 8.63
CA PHE A 99 17.26 3.30 9.96
C PHE A 99 18.12 4.19 10.85
N VAL A 100 19.34 4.50 10.44
CA VAL A 100 20.32 5.22 11.28
C VAL A 100 19.91 6.67 11.55
N LYS A 101 19.75 7.49 10.51
CA LYS A 101 19.42 8.93 10.66
C LYS A 101 18.08 9.16 11.35
N ARG A 102 17.13 8.24 11.18
CA ARG A 102 15.80 8.28 11.81
C ARG A 102 15.72 7.56 13.15
N ARG A 103 16.78 6.86 13.57
CA ARG A 103 16.81 5.99 14.75
C ARG A 103 15.61 5.02 14.79
N HIS A 104 15.26 4.51 13.61
CA HIS A 104 14.13 3.62 13.40
C HIS A 104 14.62 2.18 13.32
N SER A 105 13.96 1.26 14.02
CA SER A 105 14.27 -0.16 14.03
C SER A 105 13.02 -1.00 13.76
N ARG A 106 13.18 -2.32 13.60
CA ARG A 106 12.09 -3.29 13.40
C ARG A 106 10.98 -3.17 14.46
N TYR A 107 11.36 -2.97 15.72
CA TYR A 107 10.43 -2.82 16.84
C TYR A 107 10.42 -1.38 17.35
N GLY A 108 9.32 -0.97 18.01
CA GLY A 108 9.21 0.34 18.64
C GLY A 108 10.37 0.61 19.60
N GLN A 109 10.95 1.80 19.50
CA GLN A 109 12.12 2.24 20.29
C GLN A 109 11.77 3.46 21.13
N LEU A 110 12.58 3.72 22.15
CA LEU A 110 12.54 4.99 22.87
C LEU A 110 12.93 6.13 21.93
N GLU A 111 12.14 7.20 21.90
CA GLU A 111 12.41 8.37 21.05
C GLU A 111 13.50 9.27 21.65
N GLU A 112 13.57 9.35 22.99
CA GLU A 112 14.60 10.13 23.67
C GLU A 112 15.99 9.53 23.41
N LYS A 113 16.99 10.39 23.21
CA LYS A 113 18.38 9.95 23.10
C LYS A 113 18.92 9.59 24.48
N THR A 114 19.45 8.39 24.60
CA THR A 114 20.07 7.95 25.85
C THR A 114 21.59 7.98 25.74
N ASN A 115 22.27 8.43 26.79
CA ASN A 115 23.73 8.36 26.85
C ASN A 115 24.16 6.91 27.14
N ILE A 116 24.92 6.31 26.23
CA ILE A 116 25.45 4.95 26.35
C ILE A 116 26.98 5.02 26.52
N PRO A 117 27.59 4.21 27.39
CA PRO A 117 29.04 4.20 27.55
C PRO A 117 29.78 3.91 26.23
N ASP A 118 30.74 4.76 25.89
CA ASP A 118 31.59 4.59 24.70
C ASP A 118 32.41 3.29 24.80
N GLY A 119 32.51 2.56 23.69
CA GLY A 119 33.29 1.32 23.59
C GLY A 119 32.67 0.12 24.31
N CYS A 120 31.37 0.17 24.62
CA CYS A 120 30.67 -0.92 25.30
C CYS A 120 30.55 -2.19 24.44
N ILE A 121 30.32 -3.32 25.11
CA ILE A 121 29.84 -4.54 24.48
C ILE A 121 28.31 -4.53 24.63
N SER A 122 27.58 -4.39 23.53
CA SER A 122 26.12 -4.44 23.59
C SER A 122 25.64 -5.88 23.43
N VAL A 123 24.75 -6.33 24.31
CA VAL A 123 24.13 -7.66 24.28
C VAL A 123 22.62 -7.49 24.08
N PHE A 124 22.10 -8.08 23.01
CA PHE A 124 20.68 -8.03 22.67
C PHE A 124 20.05 -9.41 22.86
N LEU A 125 19.18 -9.52 23.85
CA LEU A 125 18.44 -10.75 24.14
C LEU A 125 17.30 -10.96 23.12
N GLN A 126 16.82 -12.20 23.00
CA GLN A 126 15.86 -12.61 21.95
C GLN A 126 14.75 -13.55 22.48
N GLY A 127 14.57 -13.63 23.80
CA GLY A 127 13.66 -14.57 24.45
C GLY A 127 14.01 -16.03 24.16
N GLU A 128 12.98 -16.88 24.14
CA GLU A 128 13.12 -18.32 23.88
C GLU A 128 13.18 -18.67 22.38
N PHE A 129 12.99 -17.70 21.48
CA PHE A 129 12.89 -17.96 20.04
C PHE A 129 14.12 -18.70 19.47
N PRO A 130 15.37 -18.30 19.77
CA PRO A 130 16.55 -19.00 19.25
C PRO A 130 16.64 -20.47 19.68
N GLN A 131 16.24 -20.79 20.91
CA GLN A 131 16.21 -22.15 21.46
C GLN A 131 15.09 -22.98 20.81
N GLN A 132 13.88 -22.41 20.71
CA GLN A 132 12.74 -23.06 20.03
C GLN A 132 13.07 -23.36 18.56
N GLN A 133 13.84 -22.49 17.89
CA GLN A 133 14.29 -22.70 16.51
C GLN A 133 15.53 -23.61 16.39
N ARG A 134 16.10 -24.08 17.51
CA ARG A 134 17.34 -24.88 17.57
C ARG A 134 18.52 -24.20 16.86
N THR A 135 18.60 -22.88 17.02
CA THR A 135 19.67 -22.04 16.45
C THR A 135 20.69 -21.58 17.49
N ALA A 136 20.34 -21.54 18.77
CA ALA A 136 21.25 -21.15 19.84
C ALA A 136 22.31 -22.23 20.15
N TYR A 137 23.53 -21.80 20.46
CA TYR A 137 24.63 -22.66 20.93
C TYR A 137 24.75 -22.71 22.46
N CYS A 138 24.14 -21.78 23.18
CA CYS A 138 24.05 -21.78 24.65
C CYS A 138 22.76 -21.10 25.14
N ASP A 139 22.47 -21.20 26.44
CA ASP A 139 21.37 -20.47 27.08
C ASP A 139 21.76 -19.00 27.37
N PRO A 140 20.77 -18.11 27.64
CA PRO A 140 21.03 -16.67 27.80
C PRO A 140 21.91 -16.33 29.00
N GLU A 141 21.84 -17.12 30.07
CA GLU A 141 22.66 -16.91 31.26
C GLU A 141 24.12 -17.18 30.96
N THR A 142 24.39 -18.32 30.33
CA THR A 142 25.74 -18.71 29.89
C THR A 142 26.34 -17.69 28.93
N MET A 143 25.55 -17.15 27.98
CA MET A 143 25.98 -16.06 27.11
C MET A 143 26.37 -14.81 27.91
N LEU A 144 25.50 -14.32 28.80
CA LEU A 144 25.75 -13.10 29.58
C LEU A 144 26.98 -13.22 30.48
N ARG A 145 27.12 -14.35 31.19
CA ARG A 145 28.30 -14.61 32.03
C ARG A 145 29.58 -14.68 31.21
N THR A 146 29.53 -15.32 30.04
CA THR A 146 30.68 -15.43 29.13
C THR A 146 31.13 -14.06 28.65
N VAL A 147 30.19 -13.21 28.23
CA VAL A 147 30.49 -11.84 27.79
C VAL A 147 31.06 -11.00 28.94
N ALA A 148 30.39 -10.98 30.10
CA ALA A 148 30.83 -10.20 31.25
C ALA A 148 32.22 -10.61 31.75
N LYS A 149 32.48 -11.91 31.88
CA LYS A 149 33.78 -12.45 32.29
C LYS A 149 34.93 -12.01 31.36
N ASN A 150 34.63 -11.82 30.08
CA ASN A 150 35.62 -11.53 29.04
C ASN A 150 35.55 -10.10 28.52
N ALA A 151 34.86 -9.19 29.21
CA ALA A 151 34.65 -7.82 28.75
C ALA A 151 35.93 -6.97 28.73
N LYS A 152 36.97 -7.38 29.47
CA LYS A 152 38.29 -6.72 29.55
C LYS A 152 38.18 -5.21 29.79
N GLY A 153 37.33 -4.82 30.75
CA GLY A 153 37.10 -3.43 31.16
C GLY A 153 36.11 -2.65 30.29
N ARG A 154 35.53 -3.25 29.24
CA ARG A 154 34.43 -2.63 28.48
C ARG A 154 33.10 -2.78 29.24
N PRO A 155 32.27 -1.73 29.34
CA PRO A 155 30.93 -1.85 29.89
C PRO A 155 30.08 -2.86 29.09
N VAL A 156 29.36 -3.75 29.76
CA VAL A 156 28.43 -4.69 29.10
C VAL A 156 27.01 -4.14 29.16
N VAL A 157 26.53 -3.58 28.05
CA VAL A 157 25.20 -2.97 27.94
C VAL A 157 24.20 -4.03 27.48
N VAL A 158 23.18 -4.33 28.28
CA VAL A 158 22.23 -5.41 27.99
C VAL A 158 20.85 -4.84 27.72
N LYS A 159 20.25 -5.23 26.60
CA LYS A 159 18.88 -4.88 26.26
C LYS A 159 18.01 -6.12 26.09
N ALA A 160 16.92 -6.16 26.84
CA ALA A 160 15.89 -7.18 26.75
C ALA A 160 15.08 -7.07 25.45
N HIS A 161 14.50 -8.18 25.00
CA HIS A 161 13.71 -8.28 23.77
C HIS A 161 12.29 -7.71 23.97
N PRO A 162 11.77 -6.87 23.05
CA PRO A 162 10.49 -6.18 23.24
C PRO A 162 9.24 -7.06 23.14
N SER A 163 9.30 -8.22 22.46
CA SER A 163 8.10 -9.02 22.13
C SER A 163 8.01 -10.37 22.84
N SER A 164 8.93 -10.69 23.76
CA SER A 164 8.93 -11.95 24.49
C SER A 164 9.39 -11.73 25.92
N ASN A 165 8.54 -12.08 26.89
CA ASN A 165 8.92 -12.32 28.28
C ASN A 165 9.89 -11.30 28.91
N VAL A 166 9.68 -10.00 28.64
CA VAL A 166 10.49 -8.89 29.20
C VAL A 166 10.73 -9.05 30.69
N LYS A 167 9.73 -9.58 31.41
CA LYS A 167 9.80 -9.87 32.84
C LYS A 167 10.86 -10.93 33.18
N GLN A 168 10.91 -12.06 32.47
CA GLN A 168 11.89 -13.12 32.73
C GLN A 168 13.31 -12.70 32.38
N GLU A 169 13.49 -11.99 31.27
CA GLU A 169 14.82 -11.47 30.91
C GLU A 169 15.29 -10.39 31.88
N ALA A 170 14.39 -9.52 32.34
CA ALA A 170 14.69 -8.55 33.39
C ALA A 170 15.02 -9.24 34.72
N GLU A 171 14.30 -10.29 35.10
CA GLU A 171 14.59 -11.13 36.28
C GLU A 171 15.96 -11.80 36.16
N LEU A 172 16.29 -12.38 35.00
CA LEU A 172 17.60 -12.97 34.75
C LEU A 172 18.72 -11.94 34.92
N ILE A 173 18.59 -10.76 34.29
CA ILE A 173 19.59 -9.70 34.41
C ILE A 173 19.73 -9.25 35.86
N PHE A 174 18.62 -9.06 36.57
CA PHE A 174 18.62 -8.67 37.99
C PHE A 174 19.29 -9.71 38.89
N ASN A 175 19.03 -11.01 38.67
CA ASN A 175 19.66 -12.09 39.42
C ASN A 175 21.17 -12.12 39.18
N LEU A 176 21.61 -12.02 37.93
CA LEU A 176 23.03 -11.96 37.58
C LEU A 176 23.75 -10.77 38.21
N MET A 177 23.12 -9.58 38.19
CA MET A 177 23.66 -8.40 38.86
C MET A 177 23.76 -8.59 40.38
N SER A 178 22.77 -9.26 40.99
CA SER A 178 22.78 -9.57 42.44
C SER A 178 23.89 -10.55 42.84
N GLU A 179 24.32 -11.39 41.90
CA GLU A 179 25.47 -12.30 42.05
C GLU A 179 26.82 -11.65 41.74
N GLY A 180 26.85 -10.35 41.41
CA GLY A 180 28.06 -9.60 41.13
C GLY A 180 28.52 -9.63 39.67
N VAL A 181 27.67 -10.06 38.73
CA VAL A 181 27.98 -9.92 37.29
C VAL A 181 27.76 -8.47 36.87
N GLU A 182 28.82 -7.81 36.39
CA GLU A 182 28.78 -6.41 35.97
C GLU A 182 28.03 -6.24 34.64
N LEU A 183 26.75 -5.87 34.72
CA LEU A 183 25.87 -5.61 33.57
C LEU A 183 25.22 -4.22 33.68
N HIS A 184 24.99 -3.58 32.54
CA HIS A 184 24.31 -2.29 32.40
C HIS A 184 22.99 -2.48 31.64
N PRO A 185 21.88 -2.82 32.31
CA PRO A 185 20.58 -2.95 31.65
C PRO A 185 20.11 -1.62 31.06
N THR A 186 19.52 -1.65 29.88
CA THR A 186 18.96 -0.46 29.24
C THR A 186 17.74 -0.77 28.37
N ASN A 187 16.84 0.21 28.24
CA ASN A 187 15.75 0.23 27.27
C ASN A 187 15.98 1.26 26.14
N ALA A 188 17.17 1.88 26.09
CA ALA A 188 17.55 2.89 25.13
C ALA A 188 17.33 2.46 23.67
N ASN A 189 17.20 3.42 22.76
CA ASN A 189 17.12 3.14 21.33
C ASN A 189 18.34 2.33 20.87
N ILE A 190 18.11 1.25 20.12
CA ILE A 190 19.23 0.40 19.68
C ILE A 190 20.28 1.17 18.85
N HIS A 191 19.90 2.21 18.11
CA HIS A 191 20.87 2.99 17.33
C HIS A 191 21.78 3.84 18.21
N ASP A 192 21.30 4.29 19.39
CA ASP A 192 22.15 4.97 20.37
C ASP A 192 23.15 3.98 20.99
N ILE A 193 22.72 2.72 21.19
CA ILE A 193 23.56 1.65 21.74
C ILE A 193 24.63 1.25 20.71
N LEU A 194 24.23 1.00 19.46
CA LEU A 194 25.11 0.54 18.38
C LEU A 194 26.16 1.60 18.02
N GLU A 195 25.78 2.88 17.94
CA GLU A 195 26.70 4.01 17.70
C GLU A 195 27.86 4.03 18.72
N LYS A 196 27.65 3.48 19.92
CA LYS A 196 28.58 3.50 21.05
C LYS A 196 29.25 2.15 21.30
N SER A 197 28.86 1.11 20.57
CA SER A 197 29.31 -0.25 20.78
C SER A 197 30.65 -0.52 20.09
N ALA A 198 31.59 -1.13 20.79
CA ALA A 198 32.79 -1.72 20.18
C ALA A 198 32.45 -3.02 19.42
N VAL A 199 31.45 -3.76 19.91
CA VAL A 199 30.89 -4.95 19.29
C VAL A 199 29.46 -5.15 19.77
N SER A 200 28.64 -5.80 18.94
CA SER A 200 27.31 -6.28 19.33
C SER A 200 27.31 -7.80 19.51
N VAL A 201 26.54 -8.30 20.47
CA VAL A 201 26.40 -9.72 20.80
C VAL A 201 24.93 -10.10 20.79
N SER A 202 24.58 -11.18 20.10
CA SER A 202 23.23 -11.76 20.12
C SER A 202 23.29 -13.22 19.69
N TYR A 203 22.15 -13.92 19.57
CA TYR A 203 22.14 -15.23 18.92
C TYR A 203 22.23 -15.10 17.39
N ASN A 204 21.29 -14.36 16.81
CA ASN A 204 21.15 -14.12 15.38
C ASN A 204 20.15 -12.98 15.13
N SER A 205 20.24 -11.93 15.95
CA SER A 205 19.25 -10.84 15.97
C SER A 205 19.33 -9.96 14.72
N ALA A 206 18.18 -9.41 14.31
CA ALA A 206 18.13 -8.33 13.31
C ALA A 206 18.97 -7.11 13.72
N VAL A 207 19.20 -6.92 15.03
CA VAL A 207 20.03 -5.84 15.55
C VAL A 207 21.49 -5.94 15.07
N ALA A 208 22.00 -7.15 14.78
CA ALA A 208 23.33 -7.30 14.18
C ALA A 208 23.39 -6.66 12.78
N ILE A 209 22.36 -6.89 11.95
CA ILE A 209 22.22 -6.26 10.64
C ILE A 209 22.13 -4.74 10.75
N GLU A 210 21.44 -4.22 11.77
CA GLU A 210 21.37 -2.78 12.06
C GLU A 210 22.73 -2.24 12.56
N GLY A 211 23.49 -3.05 13.28
CA GLY A 211 24.85 -2.73 13.73
C GLY A 211 25.85 -2.58 12.60
N PHE A 212 25.71 -3.37 11.53
CA PHE A 212 26.51 -3.22 10.32
C PHE A 212 26.37 -1.82 9.71
N MET A 213 25.21 -1.18 9.83
CA MET A 213 24.99 0.21 9.39
C MET A 213 25.75 1.25 10.23
N HIS A 214 26.19 0.88 11.42
CA HIS A 214 27.06 1.68 12.28
C HIS A 214 28.53 1.26 12.21
N HIS A 215 28.86 0.31 11.32
CA HIS A 215 30.15 -0.39 11.31
C HIS A 215 30.49 -1.07 12.65
N THR A 216 29.46 -1.44 13.43
CA THR A 216 29.63 -2.20 14.67
C THR A 216 29.77 -3.69 14.32
N PRO A 217 30.90 -4.34 14.62
CA PRO A 217 31.06 -5.77 14.42
C PRO A 217 30.05 -6.58 15.26
N ALA A 218 29.70 -7.77 14.80
CA ALA A 218 28.77 -8.66 15.50
C ALA A 218 29.45 -9.98 15.91
N ILE A 219 29.10 -10.47 17.09
CA ILE A 219 29.43 -11.80 17.59
C ILE A 219 28.13 -12.54 17.87
N LEU A 220 27.99 -13.72 17.28
CA LEU A 220 26.78 -14.52 17.33
C LEU A 220 26.97 -15.76 18.19
N PHE A 221 26.04 -16.01 19.11
CA PHE A 221 25.91 -17.26 19.86
C PHE A 221 24.88 -18.22 19.24
N GLY A 222 24.51 -18.00 17.98
CA GLY A 222 23.59 -18.86 17.25
C GLY A 222 23.91 -18.94 15.76
N LYS A 223 23.25 -19.90 15.09
CA LYS A 223 23.28 -20.05 13.64
C LYS A 223 22.70 -18.80 12.98
N SER A 224 23.33 -18.33 11.90
CA SER A 224 22.80 -17.25 11.06
C SER A 224 23.14 -17.50 9.58
N ASP A 225 22.31 -16.94 8.72
CA ASP A 225 22.54 -16.89 7.28
C ASP A 225 23.33 -15.65 6.85
N PHE A 226 23.71 -14.82 7.82
CA PHE A 226 24.54 -13.64 7.63
C PHE A 226 25.94 -13.72 8.25
N HIS A 227 26.39 -14.94 8.54
CA HIS A 227 27.68 -15.20 9.20
C HIS A 227 28.91 -14.77 8.38
N HIS A 228 28.76 -14.40 7.10
CA HIS A 228 29.86 -14.01 6.22
C HIS A 228 30.64 -12.78 6.70
N VAL A 229 30.00 -11.89 7.47
CA VAL A 229 30.57 -10.62 7.95
C VAL A 229 30.46 -10.44 9.47
N CYS A 230 30.42 -11.56 10.19
CA CYS A 230 30.43 -11.56 11.65
C CYS A 230 31.03 -12.85 12.21
N GLU A 231 31.43 -12.82 13.47
CA GLU A 231 32.01 -13.99 14.12
C GLU A 231 30.92 -14.82 14.83
N THR A 232 31.12 -16.14 14.93
CA THR A 232 30.20 -17.06 15.61
C THR A 232 30.91 -17.85 16.70
N VAL A 233 30.32 -17.87 17.90
CA VAL A 233 30.77 -18.60 19.08
C VAL A 233 29.92 -19.85 19.24
N ARG A 234 30.52 -21.02 18.98
CA ARG A 234 29.85 -22.32 19.17
C ARG A 234 30.11 -22.92 20.56
N GLU A 235 31.27 -22.60 21.13
CA GLU A 235 31.72 -23.03 22.45
C GLU A 235 32.22 -21.79 23.18
N THR A 236 31.77 -21.60 24.43
CA THR A 236 31.96 -20.34 25.17
C THR A 236 33.41 -20.00 25.46
N GLU A 237 34.27 -21.01 25.52
CA GLU A 237 35.70 -20.95 25.75
C GLU A 237 36.42 -20.16 24.66
N HIS A 238 35.89 -20.19 23.42
CA HIS A 238 36.45 -19.48 22.26
C HIS A 238 36.03 -18.01 22.18
N PHE A 239 35.13 -17.54 23.06
CA PHE A 239 34.67 -16.14 23.05
C PHE A 239 35.81 -15.11 23.08
N PRO A 240 36.90 -15.25 23.89
CA PRO A 240 37.97 -14.25 23.93
C PRO A 240 38.71 -14.08 22.59
N GLU A 241 38.87 -15.17 21.84
CA GLU A 241 39.55 -15.19 20.54
C GLU A 241 38.64 -14.64 19.45
N VAL A 242 37.36 -15.05 19.46
CA VAL A 242 36.30 -14.49 18.61
C VAL A 242 36.17 -12.99 18.82
N MET A 243 36.14 -12.53 20.07
CA MET A 243 36.07 -11.12 20.43
C MET A 243 37.24 -10.34 19.85
N LYS A 244 38.45 -10.89 19.91
CA LYS A 244 39.63 -10.27 19.31
C LYS A 244 39.47 -10.13 17.79
N ARG A 245 39.06 -11.19 17.09
CA ARG A 245 38.86 -11.15 15.63
C ARG A 245 37.76 -10.16 15.23
N ALA A 246 36.64 -10.13 15.95
CA ALA A 246 35.56 -9.18 15.68
C ALA A 246 36.03 -7.72 15.82
N LEU A 247 36.80 -7.40 16.87
CA LEU A 247 37.37 -6.06 17.07
C LEU A 247 38.41 -5.67 16.02
N GLU A 248 39.09 -6.65 15.42
CA GLU A 248 40.11 -6.44 14.37
C GLU A 248 39.51 -6.54 12.95
N SER A 249 38.21 -6.81 12.82
CA SER A 249 37.55 -6.99 11.52
C SER A 249 37.33 -5.66 10.79
N ASP A 250 37.41 -5.70 9.45
CA ASP A 250 37.15 -4.57 8.55
C ASP A 250 36.28 -5.05 7.38
N HIS A 251 35.09 -5.55 7.70
CA HIS A 251 34.17 -6.07 6.70
C HIS A 251 33.52 -4.95 5.88
N ASP A 252 33.36 -5.18 4.57
CA ASP A 252 32.59 -4.31 3.69
C ASP A 252 31.08 -4.53 3.89
N TYR A 253 30.55 -3.94 4.97
CA TYR A 253 29.13 -3.99 5.31
C TYR A 253 28.22 -3.42 4.21
N PRO A 254 28.52 -2.28 3.56
CA PRO A 254 27.74 -1.80 2.43
C PRO A 254 27.59 -2.83 1.30
N ALA A 255 28.69 -3.41 0.84
CA ALA A 255 28.66 -4.41 -0.24
C ALA A 255 27.91 -5.67 0.21
N TYR A 256 28.11 -6.09 1.46
CA TYR A 256 27.44 -7.26 2.01
C TYR A 256 25.92 -7.08 2.10
N LEU A 257 25.44 -5.99 2.68
CA LEU A 257 23.99 -5.74 2.80
C LEU A 257 23.34 -5.59 1.43
N TYR A 258 24.02 -4.98 0.46
CA TYR A 258 23.54 -4.93 -0.92
C TYR A 258 23.39 -6.34 -1.49
N TRP A 259 24.45 -7.15 -1.41
CA TRP A 259 24.45 -8.53 -1.90
C TRP A 259 23.33 -9.36 -1.24
N TYR A 260 23.21 -9.30 0.08
CA TYR A 260 22.23 -10.07 0.83
C TYR A 260 20.79 -9.67 0.46
N PHE A 261 20.45 -8.38 0.53
CA PHE A 261 19.08 -7.93 0.31
C PHE A 261 18.67 -7.92 -1.17
N GLN A 262 19.56 -7.57 -2.10
CA GLN A 262 19.20 -7.48 -3.51
C GLN A 262 19.18 -8.85 -4.20
N ASN A 263 20.03 -9.79 -3.78
CA ASN A 263 20.15 -11.08 -4.46
C ASN A 263 19.32 -12.19 -3.80
N TYR A 264 19.09 -12.12 -2.48
CA TYR A 264 18.46 -13.20 -1.72
C TYR A 264 17.16 -12.80 -1.00
N CYS A 265 16.76 -11.53 -1.08
CA CYS A 265 15.50 -11.06 -0.53
C CYS A 265 14.61 -10.40 -1.59
N TYR A 266 13.35 -10.19 -1.22
CA TYR A 266 12.35 -9.50 -2.02
C TYR A 266 11.90 -8.25 -1.27
N ASP A 267 12.04 -7.08 -1.90
CA ASP A 267 11.50 -5.83 -1.37
C ASP A 267 10.02 -5.72 -1.74
N ILE A 268 9.13 -5.70 -0.74
CA ILE A 268 7.68 -5.63 -0.98
C ILE A 268 7.21 -4.29 -1.57
N ASN A 269 8.06 -3.26 -1.56
CA ASN A 269 7.80 -1.98 -2.20
C ASN A 269 8.40 -1.89 -3.62
N ASP A 270 9.06 -2.94 -4.11
CA ASP A 270 9.59 -2.96 -5.46
C ASP A 270 8.45 -3.00 -6.48
N SER A 271 8.43 -2.01 -7.38
CA SER A 271 7.49 -1.94 -8.49
C SER A 271 7.54 -3.14 -9.45
N GLY A 272 8.63 -3.90 -9.46
CA GLY A 272 8.81 -5.15 -10.22
C GLY A 272 8.74 -6.43 -9.38
N LEU A 273 8.19 -6.37 -8.16
CA LEU A 273 8.06 -7.52 -7.27
C LEU A 273 7.32 -8.68 -7.92
N ASP A 274 6.19 -8.38 -8.58
CA ASP A 274 5.32 -9.33 -9.28
C ASP A 274 6.12 -10.28 -10.19
N GLU A 275 7.09 -9.74 -10.91
CA GLU A 275 7.90 -10.48 -11.89
C GLU A 275 8.94 -11.33 -11.23
N LYS A 276 9.59 -10.77 -10.21
CA LYS A 276 10.58 -11.49 -9.43
C LYS A 276 9.92 -12.71 -8.79
N LEU A 277 8.71 -12.55 -8.24
CA LEU A 277 7.90 -13.65 -7.71
C LEU A 277 7.55 -14.68 -8.80
N LEU A 278 7.03 -14.24 -9.95
CA LEU A 278 6.66 -15.15 -11.03
C LEU A 278 7.87 -15.89 -11.64
N ALA A 279 9.01 -15.21 -11.77
CA ALA A 279 10.26 -15.83 -12.20
C ALA A 279 10.71 -16.88 -11.17
N ARG A 280 10.56 -16.58 -9.87
CA ARG A 280 10.85 -17.52 -8.80
C ARG A 280 9.95 -18.74 -8.84
N PHE A 281 8.65 -18.55 -9.05
CA PHE A 281 7.68 -19.64 -9.16
C PHE A 281 7.96 -20.51 -10.39
N ALA A 282 8.31 -19.88 -11.51
CA ALA A 282 8.69 -20.59 -12.74
C ALA A 282 9.96 -21.44 -12.55
N GLN A 283 10.93 -21.03 -11.72
CA GLN A 283 12.10 -21.85 -11.37
C GLN A 283 11.72 -23.14 -10.63
N LEU A 284 10.58 -23.17 -9.92
CA LEU A 284 10.03 -24.36 -9.28
C LEU A 284 9.09 -25.16 -10.22
N GLY A 285 8.98 -24.77 -11.50
CA GLY A 285 8.06 -25.40 -12.45
C GLY A 285 6.61 -24.92 -12.32
N PHE A 286 6.36 -23.81 -11.62
CA PHE A 286 5.06 -23.16 -11.52
C PHE A 286 5.01 -21.94 -12.43
N THR A 287 4.82 -22.20 -13.73
CA THR A 287 4.64 -21.16 -14.74
C THR A 287 3.33 -20.41 -14.54
N LYS A 288 3.19 -19.25 -15.17
CA LYS A 288 1.94 -18.46 -15.17
C LYS A 288 0.76 -19.31 -15.63
N GLU A 289 0.97 -20.07 -16.70
CA GLU A 289 -0.02 -20.94 -17.30
C GLU A 289 -0.43 -22.07 -16.33
N ARG A 290 0.53 -22.69 -15.64
CA ARG A 290 0.23 -23.71 -14.61
C ARG A 290 -0.53 -23.14 -13.41
N LEU A 291 -0.22 -21.91 -13.02
CA LEU A 291 -0.86 -21.20 -11.91
C LEU A 291 -2.25 -20.65 -12.26
N GLY A 292 -2.80 -20.97 -13.45
CA GLY A 292 -4.10 -20.47 -13.88
C GLY A 292 -4.14 -18.97 -14.13
N LEU A 293 -2.97 -18.32 -14.25
CA LEU A 293 -2.90 -16.89 -14.49
C LEU A 293 -3.25 -16.62 -15.95
N VAL A 294 -4.47 -16.13 -16.18
CA VAL A 294 -4.96 -15.76 -17.50
C VAL A 294 -4.04 -14.68 -18.05
N SER A 295 -3.50 -14.96 -19.23
CA SER A 295 -2.71 -14.01 -20.01
C SER A 295 -3.58 -12.85 -20.47
N PHE A 296 -3.77 -11.84 -19.61
CA PHE A 296 -3.98 -10.48 -20.08
C PHE A 296 -2.62 -9.96 -20.53
N GLU A 297 -2.34 -10.15 -21.82
CA GLU A 297 -1.18 -9.69 -22.59
C GLU A 297 0.15 -9.49 -21.85
N LYS A 298 1.13 -10.35 -22.19
CA LYS A 298 2.54 -10.40 -21.73
C LYS A 298 3.36 -9.08 -21.84
N HIS A 299 2.79 -7.93 -22.17
CA HIS A 299 3.48 -6.66 -22.35
C HIS A 299 3.00 -5.51 -21.44
N SER A 300 1.81 -5.60 -20.83
CA SER A 300 1.12 -4.39 -20.34
C SER A 300 1.82 -3.67 -19.18
N TRP A 301 2.35 -4.35 -18.16
CA TRP A 301 2.91 -3.68 -16.98
C TRP A 301 4.39 -3.24 -17.14
N LEU A 302 5.26 -4.01 -17.83
CA LEU A 302 6.62 -3.54 -18.23
C LEU A 302 6.49 -2.34 -19.15
N LYS A 303 5.58 -2.45 -20.14
CA LYS A 303 5.26 -1.33 -21.02
C LYS A 303 4.72 -0.18 -20.19
N LYS A 304 3.83 -0.40 -19.20
CA LYS A 304 3.31 0.66 -18.33
C LYS A 304 4.38 1.29 -17.43
N ALA A 305 5.31 0.52 -16.88
CA ALA A 305 6.41 1.02 -16.04
C ALA A 305 7.44 1.79 -16.89
N LEU A 306 7.81 1.25 -18.06
CA LEU A 306 8.68 1.91 -19.02
C LEU A 306 8.03 3.17 -19.59
N LEU A 307 6.75 3.11 -19.96
CA LEU A 307 5.93 4.26 -20.36
C LEU A 307 5.86 5.29 -19.24
N SER A 308 5.68 4.86 -17.99
CA SER A 308 5.64 5.79 -16.83
C SER A 308 7.00 6.43 -16.58
N LYS A 309 8.10 5.72 -16.82
CA LYS A 309 9.46 6.29 -16.71
C LYS A 309 9.73 7.27 -17.86
N GLN A 310 9.39 6.90 -19.09
CA GLN A 310 9.56 7.73 -20.28
C GLN A 310 8.69 8.99 -20.20
N ALA A 311 7.42 8.85 -19.84
CA ALA A 311 6.50 9.96 -19.57
C ALA A 311 7.03 10.88 -18.47
N GLY A 312 7.61 10.31 -17.41
CA GLY A 312 8.23 11.07 -16.33
C GLY A 312 9.45 11.88 -16.82
N GLN A 313 10.31 11.29 -17.64
CA GLN A 313 11.47 11.97 -18.23
C GLN A 313 11.06 13.10 -19.19
N GLU A 314 10.05 12.88 -20.01
CA GLU A 314 9.53 13.91 -20.91
C GLU A 314 8.89 15.06 -20.12
N LEU A 315 8.08 14.73 -19.10
CA LEU A 315 7.46 15.72 -18.23
C LEU A 315 8.52 16.52 -17.45
N SER A 316 9.56 15.88 -16.93
CA SER A 316 10.73 16.54 -16.33
C SER A 316 11.39 17.52 -17.31
N SER A 317 11.67 17.05 -18.53
CA SER A 317 12.30 17.89 -19.57
C SER A 317 11.45 19.11 -19.96
N PHE A 318 10.11 18.98 -19.86
CA PHE A 318 9.19 20.11 -20.03
C PHE A 318 9.26 21.07 -18.83
N LEU A 319 9.20 20.55 -17.60
CA LEU A 319 9.22 21.36 -16.37
C LEU A 319 10.54 22.12 -16.19
N ASP A 320 11.68 21.54 -16.59
CA ASP A 320 13.01 22.19 -16.55
C ASP A 320 13.07 23.48 -17.39
N LYS A 321 12.16 23.64 -18.37
CA LYS A 321 12.12 24.79 -19.28
C LYS A 321 11.17 25.90 -18.82
N GLN A 322 10.40 25.68 -17.74
CA GLN A 322 9.40 26.65 -17.29
C GLN A 322 10.04 27.63 -16.29
N PRO A 323 10.03 28.95 -16.56
CA PRO A 323 10.73 29.93 -15.72
C PRO A 323 10.15 30.04 -14.31
N GLU A 324 8.87 29.68 -14.11
CA GLU A 324 8.19 29.71 -12.82
C GLU A 324 8.56 28.51 -11.92
N ILE A 325 9.21 27.48 -12.49
CA ILE A 325 9.55 26.24 -11.80
C ILE A 325 11.02 26.28 -11.37
N THR A 326 11.26 26.65 -10.10
CA THR A 326 12.61 26.77 -9.55
C THR A 326 13.19 25.45 -9.05
N ARG A 327 12.33 24.56 -8.53
CA ARG A 327 12.69 23.23 -8.05
C ARG A 327 11.49 22.30 -8.15
N TYR A 328 11.72 21.04 -8.52
CA TYR A 328 10.67 20.03 -8.45
C TYR A 328 11.23 18.62 -8.24
N ALA A 329 10.35 17.72 -7.81
CA ALA A 329 10.59 16.28 -7.75
C ALA A 329 9.29 15.54 -8.10
N LEU A 330 9.30 14.76 -9.18
CA LEU A 330 8.23 13.80 -9.46
C LEU A 330 8.34 12.63 -8.49
N LEU A 331 7.24 12.25 -7.84
CA LEU A 331 7.20 11.22 -6.80
C LEU A 331 6.60 9.91 -7.33
N ASP A 332 5.28 9.90 -7.54
CA ASP A 332 4.53 8.69 -7.94
C ASP A 332 3.77 8.97 -9.23
N ALA A 333 3.79 8.02 -10.17
CA ALA A 333 2.85 7.99 -11.28
C ALA A 333 1.48 7.48 -10.77
N ILE A 334 0.45 8.33 -10.77
CA ILE A 334 -0.92 7.93 -10.44
C ILE A 334 -1.58 7.26 -11.64
N LYS A 335 -1.42 7.84 -12.82
CA LYS A 335 -2.03 7.37 -14.08
C LYS A 335 -1.12 7.73 -15.23
N VAL A 336 -0.83 6.76 -16.09
CA VAL A 336 -0.12 6.98 -17.36
C VAL A 336 -0.86 6.19 -18.42
N THR A 337 -1.51 6.90 -19.33
CA THR A 337 -2.21 6.36 -20.49
C THR A 337 -1.85 7.17 -21.72
N GLU A 338 -2.23 6.69 -22.91
CA GLU A 338 -2.04 7.43 -24.18
C GLU A 338 -2.79 8.76 -24.20
N LYS A 339 -3.85 8.91 -23.38
CA LYS A 339 -4.67 10.12 -23.31
C LYS A 339 -4.17 11.15 -22.30
N SER A 340 -3.58 10.67 -21.20
CA SER A 340 -3.21 11.56 -20.09
C SER A 340 -2.19 10.93 -19.14
N TRP A 341 -1.34 11.76 -18.57
CA TRP A 341 -0.43 11.43 -17.49
C TRP A 341 -0.80 12.20 -16.23
N VAL A 342 -0.66 11.58 -15.05
CA VAL A 342 -0.94 12.15 -13.74
C VAL A 342 0.14 11.68 -12.76
N TYR A 343 0.86 12.62 -12.18
CA TYR A 343 1.92 12.37 -11.19
C TYR A 343 1.65 13.13 -9.89
N LYS A 344 2.00 12.51 -8.76
CA LYS A 344 2.27 13.26 -7.53
C LYS A 344 3.65 13.88 -7.65
N ALA A 345 3.81 15.12 -7.25
CA ALA A 345 5.10 15.78 -7.25
C ALA A 345 5.25 16.73 -6.06
N LYS A 346 6.47 17.23 -5.87
CA LYS A 346 6.73 18.48 -5.15
C LYS A 346 7.21 19.52 -6.15
N VAL A 347 6.63 20.72 -6.15
CA VAL A 347 7.01 21.83 -7.02
C VAL A 347 7.14 23.08 -6.17
N ASN A 348 8.27 23.78 -6.27
CA ASN A 348 8.62 24.96 -5.47
C ASN A 348 8.54 24.76 -3.92
N GLY A 349 8.41 23.51 -3.44
CA GLY A 349 8.29 23.15 -2.03
C GLY A 349 6.89 22.66 -1.62
N GLU A 350 5.90 22.82 -2.49
CA GLU A 350 4.52 22.40 -2.24
C GLU A 350 4.25 21.02 -2.84
N LYS A 351 3.40 20.24 -2.17
CA LYS A 351 2.91 18.96 -2.71
C LYS A 351 1.81 19.23 -3.72
N VAL A 352 1.93 18.66 -4.92
CA VAL A 352 1.05 18.96 -6.06
C VAL A 352 0.70 17.70 -6.86
N ILE A 353 -0.28 17.83 -7.74
CA ILE A 353 -0.57 16.88 -8.82
C ILE A 353 -0.18 17.51 -10.15
N VAL A 354 0.70 16.86 -10.91
CA VAL A 354 1.03 17.28 -12.28
C VAL A 354 0.22 16.43 -13.23
N LYS A 355 -0.57 17.05 -14.10
CA LYS A 355 -1.39 16.37 -15.11
C LYS A 355 -1.04 16.87 -16.49
N ARG A 356 -0.84 15.96 -17.44
CA ARG A 356 -0.59 16.26 -18.85
C ARG A 356 -1.60 15.54 -19.73
N PHE A 357 -2.33 16.28 -20.55
CA PHE A 357 -3.25 15.76 -21.55
C PHE A 357 -2.54 15.59 -22.88
N LEU A 358 -2.86 14.52 -23.62
CA LEU A 358 -2.16 14.13 -24.85
C LEU A 358 -3.12 13.87 -26.03
N ASP A 359 -4.42 13.82 -25.76
CA ASP A 359 -5.45 13.48 -26.74
C ASP A 359 -6.54 14.55 -26.75
N GLY A 360 -7.24 14.67 -27.88
CA GLY A 360 -8.24 15.71 -28.13
C GLY A 360 -7.66 17.12 -28.23
N ASP A 361 -8.51 18.13 -28.03
CA ASP A 361 -8.08 19.53 -27.95
C ASP A 361 -7.49 19.82 -26.56
N ILE A 362 -6.20 19.51 -26.41
CA ILE A 362 -5.47 19.62 -25.15
C ILE A 362 -5.45 21.07 -24.62
N ALA A 363 -5.37 22.05 -25.52
CA ALA A 363 -5.28 23.45 -25.14
C ALA A 363 -6.64 23.97 -24.64
N HIS A 364 -7.73 23.61 -25.32
CA HIS A 364 -9.07 23.87 -24.81
C HIS A 364 -9.32 23.16 -23.48
N THR A 365 -8.91 21.89 -23.35
CA THR A 365 -9.09 21.10 -22.11
C THR A 365 -8.41 21.77 -20.92
N VAL A 366 -7.15 22.21 -21.08
CA VAL A 366 -6.43 22.92 -20.01
C VAL A 366 -7.07 24.28 -19.69
N ARG A 367 -7.50 25.05 -20.70
CA ARG A 367 -8.20 26.32 -20.48
C ARG A 367 -9.52 26.14 -19.74
N SER A 368 -10.29 25.13 -20.12
CA SER A 368 -11.58 24.81 -19.49
C SER A 368 -11.39 24.35 -18.05
N LEU A 369 -10.44 23.44 -17.80
CA LEU A 369 -10.06 23.01 -16.46
C LEU A 369 -9.66 24.20 -15.59
N LYS A 370 -8.74 25.05 -16.09
CA LYS A 370 -8.28 26.21 -15.32
C LYS A 370 -9.44 27.15 -15.02
N GLY A 371 -10.23 27.51 -16.02
CA GLY A 371 -11.36 28.43 -15.85
C GLY A 371 -12.38 27.92 -14.84
N GLU A 372 -12.66 26.62 -14.86
CA GLU A 372 -13.57 26.00 -13.90
C GLU A 372 -12.99 25.98 -12.48
N LEU A 373 -11.71 25.64 -12.30
CA LEU A 373 -11.09 25.67 -10.97
C LEU A 373 -10.98 27.09 -10.41
N ASP A 374 -10.60 28.07 -11.24
CA ASP A 374 -10.58 29.48 -10.85
C ASP A 374 -11.98 29.95 -10.40
N TYR A 375 -13.03 29.54 -11.12
CA TYR A 375 -14.40 29.83 -10.74
C TYR A 375 -14.77 29.21 -9.40
N LEU A 376 -14.43 27.93 -9.18
CA LEU A 376 -14.75 27.22 -7.94
C LEU A 376 -14.03 27.79 -6.72
N GLU A 377 -12.85 28.39 -6.89
CA GLU A 377 -12.21 29.16 -5.80
C GLU A 377 -13.07 30.32 -5.30
N THR A 378 -13.94 30.89 -6.16
CA THR A 378 -14.89 31.94 -5.76
C THR A 378 -16.19 31.41 -5.15
N VAL A 379 -16.53 30.14 -5.42
CA VAL A 379 -17.75 29.48 -4.93
C VAL A 379 -17.53 28.82 -3.57
N PHE A 380 -16.33 28.29 -3.36
CA PHE A 380 -15.92 27.61 -2.13
C PHE A 380 -15.19 28.56 -1.18
N ASP A 381 -15.95 29.50 -0.62
CA ASP A 381 -15.50 30.55 0.29
C ASP A 381 -15.54 30.17 1.80
N ASP A 382 -15.90 28.93 2.12
CA ASP A 382 -16.03 28.36 3.48
C ASP A 382 -15.05 27.19 3.66
N ASP A 383 -14.52 27.03 4.88
CA ASP A 383 -13.63 25.96 5.29
C ASP A 383 -14.22 24.54 5.10
N ARG A 384 -15.53 24.39 4.91
CA ARG A 384 -16.19 23.08 4.77
C ARG A 384 -16.11 22.45 3.38
N PHE A 385 -15.95 23.24 2.32
CA PHE A 385 -15.99 22.77 0.95
C PHE A 385 -14.87 23.43 0.14
N GLN A 386 -14.17 22.64 -0.65
CA GLN A 386 -13.04 23.07 -1.46
C GLN A 386 -12.98 22.23 -2.74
N ALA A 387 -12.15 22.68 -3.68
CA ALA A 387 -11.69 21.90 -4.83
C ALA A 387 -10.17 22.08 -4.98
N ASN A 388 -9.53 21.25 -5.80
CA ASN A 388 -8.15 21.52 -6.18
C ASN A 388 -8.03 22.88 -6.88
N ARG A 389 -6.97 23.62 -6.58
CA ARG A 389 -6.63 24.87 -7.22
C ARG A 389 -5.71 24.62 -8.42
N CYS A 390 -5.84 25.44 -9.46
CA CYS A 390 -4.90 25.41 -10.58
C CYS A 390 -3.72 26.33 -10.28
N LEU A 391 -2.57 25.77 -9.95
CA LEU A 391 -1.38 26.55 -9.58
C LEU A 391 -0.62 27.05 -10.82
N TYR A 392 -0.50 26.18 -11.82
CA TYR A 392 0.15 26.50 -13.09
C TYR A 392 -0.59 25.81 -14.24
N ALA A 393 -0.67 26.46 -15.39
CA ALA A 393 -1.31 25.93 -16.58
C ALA A 393 -0.56 26.36 -17.84
N TRP A 394 -0.24 25.39 -18.70
CA TRP A 394 0.36 25.59 -20.01
C TRP A 394 -0.53 24.92 -21.06
N PRO A 395 -1.52 25.64 -21.61
CA PRO A 395 -2.50 25.07 -22.53
C PRO A 395 -1.87 24.37 -23.74
N GLU A 396 -0.92 25.04 -24.39
CA GLU A 396 -0.32 24.56 -25.63
C GLU A 396 0.52 23.27 -25.45
N SER A 397 0.98 22.97 -24.23
CA SER A 397 1.66 21.70 -23.91
C SER A 397 0.74 20.67 -23.25
N GLY A 398 -0.53 21.01 -23.05
CA GLY A 398 -1.51 20.18 -22.36
C GLY A 398 -1.20 19.96 -20.87
N THR A 399 -0.37 20.79 -20.23
CA THR A 399 0.15 20.52 -18.88
C THR A 399 -0.45 21.45 -17.84
N VAL A 400 -0.84 20.91 -16.68
CA VAL A 400 -1.29 21.65 -15.50
C VAL A 400 -0.65 21.11 -14.23
N ILE A 401 -0.46 22.00 -13.25
CA ILE A 401 -0.07 21.67 -11.88
C ILE A 401 -1.20 22.10 -10.96
N LEU A 402 -1.76 21.14 -10.23
CA LEU A 402 -2.90 21.31 -9.34
C LEU A 402 -2.46 21.18 -7.88
N SER A 403 -3.10 21.90 -6.98
CA SER A 403 -2.88 21.71 -5.54
C SER A 403 -3.20 20.28 -5.11
N PHE A 404 -2.49 19.78 -4.10
CA PHE A 404 -2.77 18.44 -3.56
C PHE A 404 -3.92 18.48 -2.54
N ALA A 405 -4.99 17.70 -2.78
CA ALA A 405 -6.07 17.52 -1.82
C ALA A 405 -5.60 16.73 -0.58
N PRO A 406 -5.72 17.28 0.64
CA PRO A 406 -5.31 16.58 1.86
C PRO A 406 -6.32 15.50 2.28
N GLY A 407 -5.92 14.64 3.21
CA GLY A 407 -6.81 13.65 3.83
C GLY A 407 -7.02 12.36 3.02
N LYS A 408 -8.10 11.65 3.35
CA LYS A 408 -8.48 10.36 2.76
C LYS A 408 -9.52 10.57 1.65
N ARG A 409 -9.68 9.63 0.74
CA ARG A 409 -10.82 9.65 -0.20
C ARG A 409 -12.13 9.64 0.58
N LEU A 410 -13.12 10.38 0.10
CA LEU A 410 -14.40 10.55 0.79
C LEU A 410 -15.15 9.21 0.85
N GLY A 411 -15.11 8.42 -0.23
CA GLY A 411 -15.67 7.06 -0.25
C GLY A 411 -15.11 6.18 0.88
N ASP A 412 -13.78 6.09 0.99
CA ASP A 412 -13.11 5.32 2.06
C ASP A 412 -13.48 5.85 3.46
N LYS A 413 -13.69 7.17 3.59
CA LYS A 413 -14.06 7.80 4.85
C LYS A 413 -15.51 7.49 5.24
N ILE A 414 -16.43 7.46 4.28
CA ILE A 414 -17.83 7.06 4.47
C ILE A 414 -17.89 5.58 4.87
N ALA A 415 -17.11 4.73 4.18
CA ALA A 415 -17.02 3.31 4.46
C ALA A 415 -16.53 3.00 5.88
N GLY A 416 -15.46 3.67 6.30
CA GLY A 416 -14.94 3.55 7.66
C GLY A 416 -15.77 4.24 8.75
N SER A 417 -16.96 4.76 8.44
CA SER A 417 -17.86 5.43 9.40
C SER A 417 -19.19 4.67 9.49
N SER A 418 -19.93 4.85 10.59
CA SER A 418 -21.27 4.25 10.76
C SER A 418 -22.24 5.18 11.48
N GLY A 419 -23.55 4.93 11.35
CA GLY A 419 -24.61 5.66 12.03
C GLY A 419 -24.52 7.17 11.81
N LYS A 420 -24.61 7.95 12.90
CA LYS A 420 -24.59 9.43 12.83
C LYS A 420 -23.35 10.00 12.14
N ALA A 421 -22.20 9.34 12.22
CA ALA A 421 -20.99 9.81 11.57
C ALA A 421 -21.08 9.67 10.04
N ARG A 422 -21.56 8.52 9.57
CA ARG A 422 -21.78 8.25 8.14
C ARG A 422 -22.87 9.15 7.56
N MET A 423 -24.01 9.28 8.25
CA MET A 423 -25.09 10.18 7.82
C MET A 423 -24.63 11.64 7.68
N ARG A 424 -23.77 12.13 8.58
CA ARG A 424 -23.21 13.49 8.45
C ARG A 424 -22.34 13.64 7.21
N LEU A 425 -21.50 12.66 6.89
CA LEU A 425 -20.66 12.69 5.68
C LEU A 425 -21.52 12.62 4.41
N MET A 426 -22.56 11.79 4.40
CA MET A 426 -23.50 11.70 3.29
C MET A 426 -24.22 13.03 3.05
N LYS A 427 -24.76 13.64 4.11
CA LYS A 427 -25.39 14.96 4.02
C LYS A 427 -24.40 16.01 3.52
N GLN A 428 -23.20 16.04 4.08
CA GLN A 428 -22.15 16.97 3.67
C GLN A 428 -21.74 16.78 2.19
N SER A 429 -21.77 15.55 1.68
CA SER A 429 -21.51 15.26 0.27
C SER A 429 -22.55 15.89 -0.65
N GLY A 430 -23.84 15.82 -0.27
CA GLY A 430 -24.92 16.50 -0.97
C GLY A 430 -24.81 18.02 -0.87
N GLU A 431 -24.42 18.56 0.30
CA GLU A 431 -24.21 20.00 0.50
C GLU A 431 -23.05 20.53 -0.36
N TRP A 432 -21.98 19.74 -0.53
CA TRP A 432 -20.87 20.09 -1.44
C TRP A 432 -21.36 20.19 -2.89
N LEU A 433 -22.14 19.21 -3.37
CA LEU A 433 -22.71 19.24 -4.72
C LEU A 433 -23.70 20.39 -4.89
N HIS A 434 -24.55 20.64 -3.89
CA HIS A 434 -25.47 21.77 -3.90
C HIS A 434 -24.72 23.10 -4.06
N ARG A 435 -23.67 23.32 -3.26
CA ARG A 435 -22.85 24.53 -3.34
C ARG A 435 -22.16 24.68 -4.69
N TYR A 436 -21.63 23.59 -5.25
CA TYR A 436 -21.01 23.60 -6.58
C TYR A 436 -22.00 24.12 -7.64
N CYS A 437 -23.24 23.63 -7.59
CA CYS A 437 -24.26 23.92 -8.59
C CYS A 437 -24.97 25.27 -8.38
N GLU A 438 -25.09 25.76 -7.15
CA GLU A 438 -26.01 26.83 -6.71
C GLU A 438 -26.05 28.07 -7.63
N SER A 439 -24.88 28.53 -8.07
CA SER A 439 -24.72 29.78 -8.83
C SER A 439 -24.91 29.64 -10.34
N ARG A 440 -24.89 28.41 -10.89
CA ARG A 440 -24.98 28.14 -12.33
C ARG A 440 -25.99 27.03 -12.61
N GLN A 441 -27.27 27.40 -12.62
CA GLN A 441 -28.38 26.48 -12.86
C GLN A 441 -29.36 27.02 -13.90
N ARG A 442 -30.08 26.12 -14.55
CA ARG A 442 -31.21 26.43 -15.42
C ARG A 442 -32.31 25.37 -15.27
N ASN A 443 -33.55 25.84 -15.31
CA ASN A 443 -34.70 24.96 -15.39
C ASN A 443 -34.84 24.41 -16.80
N SER A 444 -35.08 23.11 -16.92
CA SER A 444 -35.32 22.40 -18.17
C SER A 444 -36.43 21.37 -17.97
N THR A 445 -36.81 20.69 -19.04
CA THR A 445 -37.66 19.49 -19.00
C THR A 445 -36.82 18.23 -19.26
N PHE A 446 -37.23 17.10 -18.68
CA PHE A 446 -36.48 15.85 -18.78
C PHE A 446 -36.79 15.10 -20.07
N GLY A 447 -35.72 14.70 -20.78
CA GLY A 447 -35.78 13.88 -21.99
C GLY A 447 -35.27 12.45 -21.74
N PRO A 448 -36.08 11.54 -21.17
CA PRO A 448 -35.64 10.18 -20.81
C PRO A 448 -35.23 9.32 -22.00
N GLY A 449 -35.84 9.51 -23.18
CA GLY A 449 -35.58 8.69 -24.37
C GLY A 449 -34.11 8.72 -24.84
N PHE A 450 -33.42 9.85 -24.66
CA PHE A 450 -31.98 9.93 -24.94
C PHE A 450 -31.18 8.94 -24.05
N TRP A 451 -31.51 8.88 -22.77
CA TRP A 451 -30.80 8.04 -21.79
C TRP A 451 -31.12 6.56 -21.99
N VAL A 452 -32.37 6.19 -22.24
CA VAL A 452 -32.73 4.81 -22.58
C VAL A 452 -31.98 4.34 -23.83
N LYS A 453 -31.87 5.20 -24.85
CA LYS A 453 -31.09 4.90 -26.06
C LYS A 453 -29.60 4.68 -25.75
N GLN A 454 -29.02 5.49 -24.85
CA GLN A 454 -27.62 5.32 -24.42
C GLN A 454 -27.41 4.01 -23.65
N VAL A 455 -28.32 3.67 -22.74
CA VAL A 455 -28.29 2.42 -21.97
C VAL A 455 -28.36 1.22 -22.92
N ALA A 456 -29.34 1.21 -23.84
CA ALA A 456 -29.53 0.14 -24.80
C ALA A 456 -28.37 -0.05 -25.80
N ALA A 457 -27.53 0.98 -25.98
CA ALA A 457 -26.38 0.93 -26.87
C ALA A 457 -25.07 0.45 -26.20
N LYS A 458 -25.06 0.23 -24.88
CA LYS A 458 -23.87 -0.26 -24.18
C LYS A 458 -23.54 -1.69 -24.64
N ASN A 459 -22.25 -1.95 -24.89
CA ASN A 459 -21.78 -3.30 -25.21
C ASN A 459 -21.89 -4.20 -23.97
N THR A 460 -22.55 -5.34 -24.13
CA THR A 460 -22.76 -6.35 -23.07
C THR A 460 -22.17 -7.72 -23.45
N ASP A 461 -21.32 -7.78 -24.46
CA ASP A 461 -20.78 -9.04 -25.03
C ASP A 461 -19.95 -9.82 -24.01
N HIS A 462 -19.28 -9.12 -23.08
CA HIS A 462 -18.48 -9.71 -22.01
C HIS A 462 -19.32 -10.31 -20.87
N ILE A 463 -20.62 -10.04 -20.84
CA ILE A 463 -21.54 -10.58 -19.82
C ILE A 463 -21.96 -11.98 -20.25
N THR A 464 -21.51 -13.01 -19.57
CA THR A 464 -21.71 -14.41 -19.98
C THR A 464 -22.81 -15.15 -19.22
N SER A 465 -23.15 -14.73 -18.00
CA SER A 465 -24.25 -15.34 -17.23
C SER A 465 -25.60 -15.02 -17.87
N LYS A 466 -26.44 -16.05 -18.01
CA LYS A 466 -27.82 -15.91 -18.51
C LYS A 466 -28.67 -15.10 -17.54
N GLU A 467 -28.51 -15.35 -16.24
CA GLU A 467 -29.22 -14.68 -15.15
C GLU A 467 -28.91 -13.18 -15.16
N ASP A 468 -27.63 -12.82 -15.29
CA ASP A 468 -27.20 -11.41 -15.32
C ASP A 468 -27.67 -10.69 -16.60
N ARG A 469 -27.70 -11.38 -17.75
CA ARG A 469 -28.31 -10.83 -18.98
C ARG A 469 -29.80 -10.56 -18.80
N MET A 470 -30.54 -11.52 -18.25
CA MET A 470 -31.97 -11.36 -17.95
C MET A 470 -32.21 -10.22 -16.95
N LEU A 471 -31.32 -10.04 -15.97
CA LEU A 471 -31.40 -8.95 -15.02
C LEU A 471 -31.25 -7.57 -15.71
N LEU A 472 -30.29 -7.44 -16.62
CA LEU A 472 -30.12 -6.21 -17.42
C LEU A 472 -31.30 -5.96 -18.37
N GLU A 473 -31.86 -7.00 -18.99
CA GLU A 473 -33.07 -6.88 -19.81
C GLU A 473 -34.26 -6.34 -19.00
N ARG A 474 -34.46 -6.88 -17.79
CA ARG A 474 -35.51 -6.39 -16.86
C ARG A 474 -35.27 -4.95 -16.43
N LEU A 475 -34.03 -4.57 -16.13
CA LEU A 475 -33.69 -3.19 -15.78
C LEU A 475 -33.92 -2.23 -16.94
N LEU A 476 -33.55 -2.61 -18.16
CA LEU A 476 -33.83 -1.82 -19.36
C LEU A 476 -35.34 -1.68 -19.61
N ALA A 477 -36.11 -2.76 -19.45
CA ALA A 477 -37.57 -2.72 -19.56
C ALA A 477 -38.19 -1.78 -18.51
N SER A 478 -37.74 -1.85 -17.25
CA SER A 478 -38.19 -0.92 -16.20
C SER A 478 -37.89 0.54 -16.55
N LEU A 479 -36.70 0.83 -17.08
CA LEU A 479 -36.36 2.19 -17.55
C LEU A 479 -37.23 2.64 -18.72
N GLN A 480 -37.61 1.73 -19.63
CA GLN A 480 -38.53 2.00 -20.73
C GLN A 480 -39.95 2.30 -20.23
N GLU A 481 -40.45 1.54 -19.26
CA GLU A 481 -41.78 1.78 -18.65
C GLU A 481 -41.85 3.12 -17.93
N GLN A 482 -40.75 3.56 -17.32
CA GLN A 482 -40.67 4.86 -16.66
C GLN A 482 -40.73 6.05 -17.63
N VAL A 483 -40.44 5.87 -18.92
CA VAL A 483 -40.31 6.96 -19.91
C VAL A 483 -41.54 7.86 -19.92
N GLU A 484 -42.75 7.30 -20.04
CA GLU A 484 -43.97 8.10 -20.15
C GLU A 484 -44.28 8.89 -18.87
N ASN A 485 -43.85 8.38 -17.70
CA ASN A 485 -44.09 9.03 -16.41
C ASN A 485 -43.12 10.18 -16.11
N VAL A 486 -41.90 10.11 -16.65
CA VAL A 486 -40.85 11.12 -16.38
C VAL A 486 -40.57 12.03 -17.57
N LYS A 487 -41.18 11.79 -18.73
CA LYS A 487 -41.01 12.63 -19.92
C LYS A 487 -41.60 14.02 -19.67
N GLY A 488 -40.79 15.04 -19.93
CA GLY A 488 -41.22 16.43 -19.81
C GLY A 488 -41.30 16.97 -18.39
N VAL A 489 -41.06 16.14 -17.36
CA VAL A 489 -41.08 16.63 -15.96
C VAL A 489 -39.99 17.69 -15.75
N PRO A 490 -40.20 18.67 -14.86
CA PRO A 490 -39.17 19.65 -14.55
C PRO A 490 -37.90 19.00 -14.02
N VAL A 491 -36.75 19.44 -14.53
CA VAL A 491 -35.42 19.03 -14.08
C VAL A 491 -34.49 20.24 -14.03
N VAL A 492 -33.64 20.30 -13.01
CA VAL A 492 -32.61 21.32 -12.91
C VAL A 492 -31.33 20.81 -13.55
N GLN A 493 -30.84 21.55 -14.55
CA GLN A 493 -29.49 21.37 -15.08
C GLN A 493 -28.57 22.43 -14.48
N ALA A 494 -27.35 22.02 -14.12
CA ALA A 494 -26.36 22.93 -13.58
C ALA A 494 -24.98 22.65 -14.16
N ALA A 495 -24.07 23.59 -14.02
CA ALA A 495 -22.65 23.27 -14.08
C ALA A 495 -22.32 22.39 -12.87
N THR A 496 -21.81 21.18 -13.12
CA THR A 496 -21.50 20.18 -12.10
C THR A 496 -20.07 19.65 -12.28
N HIS A 497 -19.63 18.79 -11.36
CA HIS A 497 -18.33 18.13 -11.44
C HIS A 497 -18.19 17.27 -12.72
N GLY A 498 -19.28 16.67 -13.20
CA GLY A 498 -19.31 15.85 -14.41
C GLY A 498 -18.94 14.38 -14.18
N ASP A 499 -18.37 14.04 -13.01
CA ASP A 499 -18.08 12.68 -12.53
C ASP A 499 -18.03 12.64 -10.99
N PHE A 500 -19.09 13.11 -10.34
CA PHE A 500 -19.15 13.18 -8.88
C PHE A 500 -19.31 11.78 -8.26
N VAL A 501 -18.20 11.22 -7.76
CA VAL A 501 -18.13 9.91 -7.08
C VAL A 501 -17.19 9.96 -5.88
N GLY A 502 -17.28 8.98 -4.96
CA GLY A 502 -16.53 8.97 -3.70
C GLY A 502 -15.00 8.90 -3.84
N ILE A 503 -14.48 8.50 -5.01
CA ILE A 503 -13.03 8.49 -5.32
C ILE A 503 -12.51 9.85 -5.83
N ASN A 504 -13.39 10.69 -6.39
CA ASN A 504 -13.05 12.01 -6.94
C ASN A 504 -13.25 13.13 -5.90
N THR A 505 -13.34 12.75 -4.63
CA THR A 505 -13.44 13.68 -3.50
C THR A 505 -12.59 13.18 -2.33
N HIS A 506 -12.06 14.12 -1.55
CA HIS A 506 -11.26 13.86 -0.36
C HIS A 506 -11.87 14.51 0.87
N PHE A 507 -11.66 13.92 2.04
CA PHE A 507 -12.10 14.46 3.33
C PHE A 507 -10.90 14.69 4.25
N HIS A 508 -10.77 15.91 4.76
CA HIS A 508 -9.76 16.27 5.75
C HIS A 508 -10.31 17.30 6.74
N ARG A 509 -10.23 16.99 8.04
CA ARG A 509 -10.57 17.91 9.14
C ARG A 509 -11.92 18.64 9.00
N GLY A 510 -12.93 17.95 8.47
CA GLY A 510 -14.26 18.53 8.28
C GLY A 510 -14.50 19.16 6.91
N THR A 511 -13.49 19.19 6.04
CA THR A 511 -13.57 19.76 4.69
C THR A 511 -13.66 18.66 3.63
N ILE A 512 -14.54 18.84 2.63
CA ILE A 512 -14.55 18.03 1.40
C ILE A 512 -13.81 18.77 0.29
N TYR A 513 -12.87 18.09 -0.38
CA TYR A 513 -12.10 18.60 -1.52
C TYR A 513 -12.48 17.83 -2.80
N GLY A 514 -13.03 18.51 -3.80
CA GLY A 514 -13.24 17.96 -5.14
C GLY A 514 -11.96 17.86 -5.96
N VAL A 515 -11.75 16.76 -6.67
CA VAL A 515 -10.57 16.51 -7.52
C VAL A 515 -10.98 15.94 -8.88
N ASP A 516 -10.07 16.00 -9.86
CA ASP A 516 -10.32 15.55 -11.25
C ASP A 516 -11.45 16.29 -11.98
N ILE A 517 -11.63 17.57 -11.67
CA ILE A 517 -12.48 18.50 -12.41
C ILE A 517 -11.72 18.93 -13.67
N GLN A 518 -12.34 18.80 -14.84
CA GLN A 518 -11.68 19.04 -16.14
C GLN A 518 -12.27 20.19 -16.94
N GLY A 519 -13.28 20.86 -16.40
CA GLY A 519 -13.97 21.96 -17.03
C GLY A 519 -15.44 22.00 -16.66
N GLU A 520 -16.12 23.04 -17.13
CA GLU A 520 -17.55 23.20 -16.92
C GLU A 520 -18.33 22.07 -17.62
N CYS A 521 -19.14 21.33 -16.85
CA CYS A 521 -19.96 20.24 -17.37
C CYS A 521 -21.44 20.46 -17.00
N TRP A 522 -22.32 20.59 -18.01
CA TRP A 522 -23.75 20.82 -17.76
C TRP A 522 -24.54 19.51 -17.73
N LEU A 523 -25.01 19.11 -16.56
CA LEU A 523 -25.79 17.90 -16.32
C LEU A 523 -27.00 18.16 -15.45
N ALA A 524 -27.98 17.24 -15.47
CA ALA A 524 -29.03 17.23 -14.47
C ALA A 524 -28.43 16.96 -13.08
N ILE A 525 -28.77 17.76 -12.06
CA ILE A 525 -28.24 17.57 -10.70
C ILE A 525 -28.63 16.18 -10.18
N ALA A 526 -29.84 15.71 -10.50
CA ALA A 526 -30.32 14.38 -10.16
C ALA A 526 -29.42 13.25 -10.70
N LYS A 527 -28.78 13.45 -11.86
CA LYS A 527 -27.84 12.47 -12.43
C LYS A 527 -26.55 12.38 -11.62
N GLU A 528 -26.00 13.51 -11.21
CA GLU A 528 -24.79 13.55 -10.39
C GLU A 528 -25.03 12.96 -8.99
N ALA A 529 -26.19 13.25 -8.40
CA ALA A 529 -26.62 12.63 -7.16
C ALA A 529 -26.73 11.10 -7.31
N ALA A 530 -27.40 10.62 -8.37
CA ALA A 530 -27.53 9.20 -8.65
C ALA A 530 -26.16 8.52 -8.85
N ARG A 531 -25.26 9.16 -9.58
CA ARG A 531 -23.90 8.67 -9.83
C ARG A 531 -23.13 8.46 -8.52
N PHE A 532 -23.18 9.42 -7.60
CA PHE A 532 -22.52 9.32 -6.31
C PHE A 532 -23.10 8.19 -5.44
N LEU A 533 -24.44 8.14 -5.34
CA LEU A 533 -25.15 7.15 -4.53
C LEU A 533 -24.94 5.72 -5.03
N VAL A 534 -25.05 5.49 -6.35
CA VAL A 534 -24.82 4.18 -6.96
C VAL A 534 -23.36 3.75 -6.79
N TRP A 535 -22.41 4.66 -6.98
CA TRP A 535 -20.99 4.35 -6.77
C TRP A 535 -20.73 3.87 -5.35
N LEU A 536 -21.26 4.56 -4.33
CA LEU A 536 -21.12 4.14 -2.93
C LEU A 536 -21.79 2.79 -2.66
N GLN A 537 -23.02 2.60 -3.13
CA GLN A 537 -23.75 1.34 -2.93
C GLN A 537 -23.03 0.12 -3.52
N ILE A 538 -22.30 0.31 -4.62
CA ILE A 538 -21.57 -0.76 -5.31
C ILE A 538 -20.19 -1.00 -4.70
N HIS A 539 -19.47 0.06 -4.30
CA HIS A 539 -18.11 -0.07 -3.77
C HIS A 539 -18.04 -0.31 -2.27
N ASP A 540 -19.07 0.12 -1.53
CA ASP A 540 -19.17 -0.03 -0.08
C ASP A 540 -20.65 -0.23 0.31
N PRO A 541 -21.22 -1.41 0.01
CA PRO A 541 -22.61 -1.70 0.28
C PRO A 541 -22.89 -1.74 1.78
N ASP A 542 -23.90 -1.00 2.22
CA ASP A 542 -24.52 -1.27 3.50
C ASP A 542 -25.59 -2.38 3.36
N HIS A 543 -25.44 -3.42 4.17
CA HIS A 543 -26.33 -4.60 4.21
C HIS A 543 -27.23 -4.62 5.45
N GLY A 544 -27.05 -3.69 6.40
CA GLY A 544 -27.73 -3.71 7.69
C GLY A 544 -29.09 -2.99 7.73
N GLY A 545 -29.44 -2.23 6.68
CA GLY A 545 -30.64 -1.38 6.63
C GLY A 545 -31.53 -1.61 5.40
N GLY A 546 -32.70 -0.97 5.40
CA GLY A 546 -33.60 -0.97 4.24
C GLY A 546 -32.99 -0.25 3.03
N ARG A 547 -33.57 -0.47 1.85
CA ARG A 547 -33.15 0.16 0.59
C ARG A 547 -34.31 0.87 -0.09
N ARG A 548 -33.99 1.93 -0.83
CA ARG A 548 -34.91 2.65 -1.75
C ARG A 548 -34.23 2.75 -3.11
N TYR A 549 -34.89 2.25 -4.15
CA TYR A 549 -34.36 2.20 -5.52
C TYR A 549 -32.96 1.55 -5.60
N GLY A 550 -32.77 0.43 -4.91
CA GLY A 550 -31.48 -0.26 -4.88
C GLY A 550 -30.41 0.37 -3.96
N ILE A 551 -30.65 1.54 -3.36
CA ILE A 551 -29.68 2.26 -2.53
C ILE A 551 -30.05 2.17 -1.04
N SER A 552 -29.07 1.97 -0.15
CA SER A 552 -29.26 2.00 1.30
C SER A 552 -29.94 3.29 1.75
N LEU A 553 -30.92 3.16 2.65
CA LEU A 553 -31.60 4.29 3.30
C LEU A 553 -30.61 5.18 4.06
N GLU A 554 -29.56 4.61 4.65
CA GLU A 554 -28.51 5.39 5.35
C GLU A 554 -27.75 6.32 4.39
N TYR A 555 -27.67 5.95 3.11
CA TYR A 555 -27.07 6.78 2.07
C TYR A 555 -28.06 7.78 1.48
N ILE A 556 -29.16 7.30 0.90
CA ILE A 556 -30.05 8.17 0.12
C ILE A 556 -30.78 9.19 1.01
N ASP A 557 -31.30 8.81 2.18
CA ASP A 557 -32.04 9.75 3.03
C ASP A 557 -31.10 10.82 3.61
N ALA A 558 -29.89 10.41 4.05
CA ALA A 558 -28.91 11.34 4.58
C ALA A 558 -28.38 12.30 3.51
N PHE A 559 -28.14 11.82 2.29
CA PHE A 559 -27.69 12.66 1.17
C PHE A 559 -28.76 13.68 0.77
N LEU A 560 -30.04 13.27 0.69
CA LEU A 560 -31.14 14.15 0.28
C LEU A 560 -31.50 15.22 1.33
N GLN A 561 -31.13 15.03 2.60
CA GLN A 561 -31.22 16.09 3.63
C GLN A 561 -30.36 17.32 3.35
N SER A 562 -29.48 17.29 2.35
CA SER A 562 -28.74 18.45 1.86
C SER A 562 -29.58 19.45 1.06
N ASN A 563 -30.81 19.07 0.67
CA ASN A 563 -31.66 19.83 -0.26
C ASN A 563 -31.03 20.06 -1.65
N VAL A 564 -30.07 19.23 -2.05
CA VAL A 564 -29.45 19.30 -3.39
C VAL A 564 -30.45 19.02 -4.53
N LEU A 565 -31.54 18.31 -4.25
CA LEU A 565 -32.63 18.05 -5.19
C LEU A 565 -33.97 18.51 -4.62
N SER A 566 -34.82 19.06 -5.48
CA SER A 566 -36.22 19.34 -5.14
C SER A 566 -37.00 18.05 -4.85
N HIS A 567 -38.09 18.15 -4.08
CA HIS A 567 -38.96 16.99 -3.82
C HIS A 567 -39.49 16.35 -5.11
N ASN A 568 -39.76 17.16 -6.14
CA ASN A 568 -40.20 16.66 -7.44
C ASN A 568 -39.11 15.81 -8.12
N GLU A 569 -37.86 16.28 -8.15
CA GLU A 569 -36.74 15.54 -8.76
C GLU A 569 -36.42 14.25 -7.98
N GLN A 570 -36.58 14.27 -6.65
CA GLN A 570 -36.41 13.09 -5.79
C GLN A 570 -37.40 11.97 -6.13
N MET A 571 -38.62 12.33 -6.55
CA MET A 571 -39.69 11.37 -6.86
C MET A 571 -39.77 11.01 -8.36
N THR A 572 -39.11 11.75 -9.24
CA THR A 572 -39.22 11.58 -10.70
C THR A 572 -37.87 11.25 -11.35
N THR A 573 -36.97 12.22 -11.49
CA THR A 573 -35.72 12.06 -12.24
C THR A 573 -34.65 11.27 -11.49
N LEU A 574 -34.59 11.33 -10.16
CA LEU A 574 -33.60 10.61 -9.37
C LEU A 574 -33.78 9.08 -9.49
N PRO A 575 -34.98 8.49 -9.30
CA PRO A 575 -35.18 7.04 -9.49
C PRO A 575 -34.79 6.57 -10.89
N PHE A 576 -35.10 7.35 -11.93
CA PHE A 576 -34.72 7.03 -13.30
C PHE A 576 -33.19 7.01 -13.46
N PHE A 577 -32.49 8.05 -12.98
CA PHE A 577 -31.03 8.10 -13.06
C PHE A 577 -30.33 7.07 -12.17
N LEU A 578 -30.92 6.66 -11.04
CA LEU A 578 -30.41 5.54 -10.25
C LEU A 578 -30.42 4.25 -11.06
N GLY A 579 -31.51 3.95 -11.78
CA GLY A 579 -31.58 2.79 -12.67
C GLY A 579 -30.59 2.87 -13.85
N GLU A 580 -30.46 4.05 -14.48
CA GLU A 580 -29.49 4.27 -15.56
C GLU A 580 -28.04 4.07 -15.09
N GLN A 581 -27.70 4.60 -13.91
CA GLN A 581 -26.37 4.43 -13.32
C GLN A 581 -26.13 2.99 -12.87
N LEU A 582 -27.11 2.30 -12.27
CA LEU A 582 -26.99 0.89 -11.90
C LEU A 582 -26.71 0.01 -13.13
N TYR A 583 -27.44 0.21 -14.23
CA TYR A 583 -27.19 -0.50 -15.49
C TYR A 583 -25.75 -0.25 -15.97
N GLY A 584 -25.37 1.02 -16.09
CA GLY A 584 -24.06 1.41 -16.60
C GLY A 584 -22.91 0.83 -15.78
N ARG A 585 -23.00 0.90 -14.45
CA ARG A 585 -21.97 0.41 -13.53
C ARG A 585 -21.93 -1.12 -13.47
N PHE A 586 -23.05 -1.80 -13.61
CA PHE A 586 -23.08 -3.26 -13.70
C PHE A 586 -22.33 -3.75 -14.94
N VAL A 587 -22.60 -3.12 -16.10
CA VAL A 587 -21.91 -3.45 -17.36
C VAL A 587 -20.41 -3.13 -17.27
N GLU A 588 -20.05 -1.92 -16.84
CA GLU A 588 -18.64 -1.49 -16.75
C GLU A 588 -17.83 -2.29 -15.71
N GLY A 589 -18.48 -2.70 -14.62
CA GLY A 589 -17.86 -3.41 -13.50
C GLY A 589 -18.00 -4.93 -13.53
N TYR A 590 -18.58 -5.50 -14.59
CA TYR A 590 -19.01 -6.91 -14.61
C TYR A 590 -17.90 -7.93 -14.31
N ASP A 591 -16.68 -7.64 -14.80
CA ASP A 591 -15.53 -8.53 -14.64
C ASP A 591 -14.93 -8.53 -13.24
N ARG A 592 -15.39 -7.61 -12.37
CA ARG A 592 -14.98 -7.50 -10.96
C ARG A 592 -16.02 -8.21 -10.09
N PRO A 593 -15.73 -9.39 -9.52
CA PRO A 593 -16.75 -10.20 -8.81
C PRO A 593 -17.42 -9.46 -7.65
N ASP A 594 -16.65 -8.68 -6.88
CA ASP A 594 -17.10 -7.85 -5.78
C ASP A 594 -18.12 -6.79 -6.24
N ILE A 595 -17.77 -6.07 -7.31
CA ILE A 595 -18.58 -5.01 -7.91
C ILE A 595 -19.84 -5.59 -8.55
N ARG A 596 -19.69 -6.71 -9.28
CA ARG A 596 -20.78 -7.42 -9.93
C ARG A 596 -21.84 -7.86 -8.92
N GLU A 597 -21.44 -8.48 -7.81
CA GLU A 597 -22.38 -8.95 -6.78
C GLU A 597 -23.14 -7.79 -6.13
N ASN A 598 -22.42 -6.73 -5.75
CA ASN A 598 -23.04 -5.57 -5.11
C ASN A 598 -24.01 -4.86 -6.05
N ALA A 599 -23.62 -4.70 -7.32
CA ALA A 599 -24.47 -4.12 -8.34
C ALA A 599 -25.68 -5.02 -8.65
N ARG A 600 -25.52 -6.36 -8.70
CA ARG A 600 -26.62 -7.32 -8.84
C ARG A 600 -27.65 -7.11 -7.75
N SER A 601 -27.21 -7.16 -6.49
CA SER A 601 -28.09 -7.00 -5.32
C SER A 601 -28.81 -5.65 -5.33
N ALA A 602 -28.14 -4.58 -5.76
CA ALA A 602 -28.75 -3.26 -5.89
C ALA A 602 -29.81 -3.21 -7.00
N ILE A 603 -29.54 -3.82 -8.16
CA ILE A 603 -30.51 -3.91 -9.27
C ILE A 603 -31.72 -4.75 -8.88
N GLU A 604 -31.52 -5.88 -8.20
CA GLU A 604 -32.61 -6.73 -7.73
C GLU A 604 -33.53 -6.02 -6.73
N THR A 605 -32.99 -5.08 -5.94
CA THR A 605 -33.79 -4.27 -5.02
C THR A 605 -34.35 -3.00 -5.67
N TYR A 606 -33.85 -2.64 -6.86
CA TYR A 606 -34.36 -1.52 -7.65
C TYR A 606 -35.61 -1.93 -8.42
N LEU A 607 -35.57 -3.12 -9.03
CA LEU A 607 -36.68 -3.79 -9.72
C LEU A 607 -37.75 -4.26 -8.74
#